data_AF-A0A3B9JE84-F1
#
_entry.id   AF-A0A3B9JE84-F1
#
_cell.length_a   1.000
_cell.length_b   1.000
_cell.length_c   1.000
_cell.angle_alpha   90.00
_cell.angle_beta   90.00
_cell.angle_gamma   90.00
#
_symmetry.space_group_name_H-M   'P 1'
#
loop_
_entity.id
_entity.type
_entity.pdbx_description
1 polymer ?
#
loop_
_entity_poly.entity_id
_entity_poly.type
_entity_poly.pdbx_seq_one_letter_code
_entity_poly.pdbx_strand_id
1 'polypeptide(L)'
;MQGFSYFFTFQPSTVNLKWYNLNTNPTSGFPMRYNELSIQTHREAPANARSAGQSWLVRAGYVSHSGQLLPLGERALARIRAYLKSPADFQQIGLATLTGAHETFYPTPVGSHDLLHCPACGTAARAETAQAKKAASAAETSAPPEKVLTPDCPTIESLAALLGIPTTKTAKALMFVSRDLRLESSSPTLESSNSLISSFIFVVVRGDMALSEAKLEALVGKFRLATEDEIRAVGAVPGYASPVGVKNARIIVDELIPQSANLVAGANEAGYHLLNTNYGRDYSAEIVTDLTLANPGDPCVECGASLEATRGWVLASQAGFDYEKILFALAEAYNDEKGLTFPAPVAPFDIYLMQVPGKTLDTLPVAEELYQKLQAAGFPVLFDDRNERAGVKFNDADLLGCPIRITVGERGLQNGMVEVKARWASETQQIALDSIVQFMKASC
;
A
#
# COMPACT_ATOMS: atom_id res chain seq x y z
N MET A 1 -25.23 19.62 2.97
CA MET A 1 -24.79 20.12 4.29
C MET A 1 -25.18 19.09 5.34
N GLN A 2 -24.23 18.25 5.72
CA GLN A 2 -24.18 17.24 6.79
C GLN A 2 -22.87 16.49 6.43
N GLY A 3 -21.71 16.74 7.01
CA GLY A 3 -21.42 16.91 8.43
C GLY A 3 -20.85 15.61 9.01
N PHE A 4 -19.94 14.93 8.29
CA PHE A 4 -19.24 13.75 8.82
C PHE A 4 -18.10 14.22 9.73
N SER A 5 -18.37 14.27 11.03
CA SER A 5 -17.33 14.42 12.06
C SER A 5 -16.86 13.02 12.46
N TYR A 6 -15.75 12.56 11.90
CA TYR A 6 -14.99 11.45 12.49
C TYR A 6 -14.01 12.05 13.51
N PHE A 7 -14.51 12.38 14.70
CA PHE A 7 -13.66 12.64 15.86
C PHE A 7 -13.36 11.30 16.54
N PHE A 8 -12.32 10.61 16.10
CA PHE A 8 -11.61 9.71 16.99
C PHE A 8 -10.69 10.57 17.85
N THR A 9 -11.19 11.02 19.00
CA THR A 9 -10.36 11.61 20.05
C THR A 9 -9.50 10.49 20.66
N PHE A 10 -8.32 10.27 20.09
CA PHE A 10 -7.25 9.61 20.84
C PHE A 10 -6.80 10.60 21.93
N GLN A 11 -7.18 10.34 23.18
CA GLN A 11 -6.54 11.01 24.31
C GLN A 11 -5.10 10.48 24.41
N PRO A 12 -4.07 11.33 24.35
CA PRO A 12 -2.69 10.90 24.53
C PRO A 12 -2.37 10.88 26.03
N SER A 13 -3.07 10.07 26.82
CA SER A 13 -2.85 10.09 28.27
C SER A 13 -1.83 9.07 28.78
N THR A 14 -1.46 8.05 28.00
CA THR A 14 -0.32 7.18 28.36
C THR A 14 0.15 6.40 27.13
N VAL A 15 1.00 7.01 26.29
CA VAL A 15 1.96 6.16 25.56
C VAL A 15 2.90 5.65 26.64
N ASN A 16 2.74 4.38 26.99
CA ASN A 16 3.66 3.65 27.86
C ASN A 16 4.98 3.57 27.08
N LEU A 17 5.80 4.61 27.23
CA LEU A 17 7.19 4.62 26.80
C LEU A 17 7.85 3.57 27.70
N LYS A 18 7.85 2.31 27.26
CA LYS A 18 8.74 1.25 27.72
C LYS A 18 9.69 1.02 26.56
N TRP A 19 10.86 1.65 26.62
CA TRP A 19 11.74 1.73 25.48
C TRP A 19 12.41 0.38 25.21
N TYR A 20 12.49 0.17 23.90
CA TYR A 20 13.08 -0.94 23.22
C TYR A 20 14.57 -1.01 23.53
N ASN A 21 14.97 -2.09 24.18
CA ASN A 21 16.37 -2.50 24.29
C ASN A 21 16.82 -3.06 22.94
N LEU A 22 17.02 -2.18 21.95
CA LEU A 22 17.66 -2.54 20.69
C LEU A 22 19.14 -2.16 20.79
N ASN A 23 19.97 -3.17 21.03
CA ASN A 23 21.40 -3.21 20.68
C ASN A 23 21.66 -3.02 19.16
N THR A 24 20.72 -2.41 18.42
CA THR A 24 20.70 -2.27 16.95
C THR A 24 20.26 -0.86 16.55
N ASN A 25 20.68 0.16 17.29
CA ASN A 25 20.47 1.53 16.89
C ASN A 25 21.51 1.89 15.81
N PRO A 26 21.12 2.22 14.56
CA PRO A 26 22.07 2.57 13.52
C PRO A 26 22.64 3.97 13.82
N THR A 27 23.62 4.03 14.71
CA THR A 27 24.39 5.24 15.04
C THR A 27 25.60 5.40 14.12
N SER A 28 26.12 4.29 13.57
CA SER A 28 27.26 4.32 12.66
C SER A 28 26.88 4.93 11.31
N GLY A 29 27.55 6.03 10.93
CA GLY A 29 27.48 6.60 9.59
C GLY A 29 26.45 7.72 9.38
N PHE A 30 25.76 8.19 10.43
CA PHE A 30 24.85 9.33 10.33
C PHE A 30 25.35 10.56 11.10
N PRO A 31 25.19 11.77 10.54
CA PRO A 31 25.40 13.02 11.26
C PRO A 31 24.58 13.10 12.54
N MET A 32 25.20 13.50 13.64
CA MET A 32 24.55 13.65 14.95
C MET A 32 24.45 15.13 15.37
N ARG A 33 25.11 16.02 14.63
CA ARG A 33 24.97 17.47 14.76
C ARG A 33 24.17 18.05 13.61
N TYR A 34 23.45 19.12 13.90
CA TYR A 34 22.64 19.79 12.91
C TYR A 34 23.50 20.37 11.77
N ASN A 35 24.65 20.98 12.09
CA ASN A 35 25.58 21.50 11.08
C ASN A 35 26.07 20.44 10.09
N GLU A 36 26.12 19.17 10.51
CA GLU A 36 26.59 18.06 9.68
C GLU A 36 25.47 17.46 8.80
N LEU A 37 24.19 17.63 9.17
CA LEU A 37 23.05 17.09 8.40
C LEU A 37 22.94 17.71 7.00
N SER A 38 23.49 18.91 6.79
CA SER A 38 23.44 19.62 5.51
C SER A 38 22.02 19.76 4.94
N ILE A 39 21.02 19.91 5.82
CA ILE A 39 19.61 20.12 5.45
C ILE A 39 19.23 21.59 5.58
N GLN A 40 18.26 22.02 4.77
CA GLN A 40 17.63 23.34 4.87
C GLN A 40 16.15 23.16 5.17
N THR A 41 15.65 23.85 6.19
CA THR A 41 14.22 23.90 6.50
C THR A 41 13.54 25.02 5.70
N HIS A 42 12.27 24.81 5.36
CA HIS A 42 11.48 25.76 4.59
C HIS A 42 10.24 26.21 5.37
N ARG A 43 10.01 27.53 5.39
CA ARG A 43 8.83 28.12 6.04
C ARG A 43 7.56 27.88 5.26
N GLU A 44 7.63 28.01 3.94
CA GLU A 44 6.49 27.88 3.05
C GLU A 44 6.39 26.44 2.53
N ALA A 45 5.15 26.00 2.31
CA ALA A 45 4.88 24.75 1.64
C ALA A 45 5.33 24.83 0.17
N PRO A 46 5.93 23.76 -0.38
CA PRO A 46 6.31 23.75 -1.78
C PRO A 46 5.04 23.71 -2.65
N ALA A 47 5.01 24.51 -3.73
CA ALA A 47 3.82 24.66 -4.58
C ALA A 47 3.37 23.35 -5.26
N ASN A 48 4.27 22.37 -5.38
CA ASN A 48 4.01 21.06 -5.97
C ASN A 48 3.72 19.96 -4.92
N ALA A 49 3.53 20.29 -3.64
CA ALA A 49 3.09 19.33 -2.64
C ALA A 49 1.74 18.72 -3.02
N ARG A 50 1.67 17.38 -3.05
CA ARG A 50 0.45 16.64 -3.34
C ARG A 50 -0.37 16.37 -2.08
N SER A 51 0.26 16.47 -0.91
CA SER A 51 -0.36 16.17 0.38
C SER A 51 0.34 16.92 1.52
N ALA A 52 -0.30 16.93 2.70
CA ALA A 52 0.23 17.61 3.88
C ALA A 52 1.54 16.97 4.35
N GLY A 53 1.58 15.63 4.43
CA GLY A 53 2.79 14.89 4.82
C GLY A 53 3.95 15.15 3.85
N GLN A 54 3.73 15.15 2.54
CA GLN A 54 4.77 15.50 1.57
C GLN A 54 5.30 16.92 1.79
N SER A 55 4.40 17.89 2.00
CA SER A 55 4.79 19.27 2.31
C SER A 55 5.69 19.32 3.56
N TRP A 56 5.32 18.61 4.63
CA TRP A 56 6.10 18.58 5.85
C TRP A 56 7.48 17.93 5.68
N LEU A 57 7.57 16.82 4.93
CA LEU A 57 8.85 16.17 4.68
C LEU A 57 9.82 17.06 3.89
N VAL A 58 9.32 17.83 2.91
CA VAL A 58 10.13 18.82 2.19
C VAL A 58 10.55 19.95 3.13
N ARG A 59 9.59 20.52 3.87
CA ARG A 59 9.85 21.65 4.77
C ARG A 59 10.81 21.33 5.91
N ALA A 60 10.79 20.09 6.40
CA ALA A 60 11.65 19.63 7.47
C ALA A 60 13.01 19.08 6.97
N GLY A 61 13.23 19.02 5.65
CA GLY A 61 14.49 18.53 5.08
C GLY A 61 14.67 17.01 5.14
N TYR A 62 13.58 16.24 5.14
CA TYR A 62 13.65 14.77 4.99
C TYR A 62 13.78 14.38 3.52
N VAL A 63 13.13 15.13 2.63
CA VAL A 63 13.21 14.96 1.18
C VAL A 63 13.43 16.31 0.49
N SER A 64 14.05 16.31 -0.67
CA SER A 64 14.20 17.48 -1.52
C SER A 64 12.88 17.86 -2.21
N HIS A 65 12.84 19.01 -2.87
CA HIS A 65 11.71 19.43 -3.72
C HIS A 65 11.45 18.47 -4.89
N SER A 66 12.47 17.73 -5.33
CA SER A 66 12.36 16.69 -6.36
C SER A 66 11.95 15.32 -5.79
N GLY A 67 11.77 15.21 -4.47
CA GLY A 67 11.39 13.97 -3.78
C GLY A 67 12.55 13.03 -3.45
N GLN A 68 13.80 13.48 -3.61
CA GLN A 68 14.97 12.67 -3.23
C GLN A 68 15.18 12.69 -1.72
N LEU A 69 15.52 11.55 -1.12
CA LEU A 69 15.85 11.47 0.30
C LEU A 69 17.09 12.32 0.62
N LEU A 70 17.00 13.06 1.72
CA LEU A 70 18.10 13.81 2.33
C LEU A 70 18.64 13.04 3.55
N PRO A 71 19.80 13.41 4.13
CA PRO A 71 20.40 12.66 5.23
C PRO A 71 19.47 12.39 6.43
N LEU A 72 18.58 13.34 6.74
CA LEU A 72 17.56 13.15 7.78
C LEU A 72 16.51 12.11 7.39
N GLY A 73 16.09 12.10 6.13
CA GLY A 73 15.18 11.09 5.57
C GLY A 73 15.80 9.69 5.60
N GLU A 74 17.05 9.56 5.14
CA GLU A 74 17.79 8.29 5.18
C GLU A 74 17.89 7.73 6.61
N ARG A 75 18.15 8.60 7.58
CA ARG A 75 18.18 8.22 8.99
C ARG A 75 16.81 7.75 9.49
N ALA A 76 15.74 8.46 9.12
CA ALA A 76 14.38 8.06 9.47
C ALA A 76 14.05 6.68 8.89
N LEU A 77 14.39 6.43 7.62
CA LEU A 77 14.23 5.11 6.99
C LEU A 77 15.02 4.03 7.71
N ALA A 78 16.26 4.30 8.11
CA ALA A 78 17.07 3.35 8.87
C ALA A 78 16.39 2.97 10.20
N ARG A 79 15.74 3.92 10.88
CA ARG A 79 14.97 3.65 12.10
C ARG A 79 13.69 2.88 11.85
N ILE A 80 12.93 3.25 10.81
CA ILE A 80 11.74 2.50 10.40
C ILE A 80 12.11 1.04 10.09
N ARG A 81 13.22 0.79 9.37
CA ARG A 81 13.76 -0.55 9.08
C ARG A 81 14.18 -1.31 10.35
N ALA A 82 14.81 -0.62 11.28
CA ALA A 82 15.22 -1.22 12.54
C ALA A 82 14.01 -1.61 13.40
N TYR A 83 12.92 -0.84 13.34
CA TYR A 83 11.70 -1.04 14.11
C TYR A 83 10.77 -2.09 13.51
N LEU A 84 10.39 -1.95 12.24
CA LEU A 84 9.40 -2.81 11.60
C LEU A 84 9.98 -4.20 11.30
N LYS A 85 9.42 -5.23 11.94
CA LYS A 85 9.73 -6.65 11.71
C LYS A 85 8.55 -7.38 11.12
N SER A 86 7.34 -6.92 11.41
CA SER A 86 6.10 -7.49 10.89
C SER A 86 5.04 -6.38 10.65
N PRO A 87 4.04 -6.61 9.79
CA PRO A 87 2.95 -5.66 9.63
C PRO A 87 2.19 -5.32 10.92
N ALA A 88 2.22 -6.20 11.93
CA ALA A 88 1.61 -5.93 13.24
C ALA A 88 2.27 -4.75 13.98
N ASP A 89 3.52 -4.41 13.65
CA ASP A 89 4.23 -3.30 14.27
C ASP A 89 3.63 -1.94 13.88
N PHE A 90 2.89 -1.84 12.76
CA PHE A 90 2.15 -0.62 12.41
C PHE A 90 1.11 -0.26 13.48
N GLN A 91 0.46 -1.25 14.07
CA GLN A 91 -0.52 -1.04 15.14
C GLN A 91 0.15 -0.53 16.41
N GLN A 92 1.36 -0.99 16.72
CA GLN A 92 2.11 -0.55 17.91
C GLN A 92 2.50 0.93 17.83
N ILE A 93 2.77 1.43 16.62
CA ILE A 93 3.01 2.85 16.36
C ILE A 93 1.75 3.62 15.96
N GLY A 94 0.56 3.02 16.13
CA GLY A 94 -0.74 3.67 15.89
C GLY A 94 -1.04 4.04 14.44
N LEU A 95 -0.30 3.52 13.46
CA LEU A 95 -0.55 3.82 12.05
C LEU A 95 -1.80 3.07 11.57
N ALA A 96 -2.85 3.80 11.23
CA ALA A 96 -4.10 3.23 10.71
C ALA A 96 -3.86 2.63 9.31
N THR A 97 -3.94 1.30 9.22
CA THR A 97 -3.74 0.55 7.97
C THR A 97 -4.97 -0.27 7.61
N LEU A 98 -5.08 -0.62 6.33
CA LEU A 98 -5.98 -1.65 5.84
C LEU A 98 -5.19 -2.93 5.61
N THR A 99 -5.74 -4.08 5.97
CA THR A 99 -5.05 -5.37 5.88
C THR A 99 -5.66 -6.22 4.78
N GLY A 100 -4.84 -6.66 3.84
CA GLY A 100 -5.19 -7.71 2.87
C GLY A 100 -4.56 -9.05 3.22
N ALA A 101 -4.86 -10.07 2.43
CA ALA A 101 -4.32 -11.42 2.64
C ALA A 101 -2.77 -11.45 2.61
N HIS A 102 -2.16 -10.64 1.75
CA HIS A 102 -0.71 -10.64 1.51
C HIS A 102 -0.09 -9.24 1.45
N GLU A 103 -0.90 -8.20 1.65
CA GLU A 103 -0.50 -6.81 1.49
C GLU A 103 -1.06 -5.97 2.65
N THR A 104 -0.35 -4.92 3.02
CA THR A 104 -0.81 -3.94 4.00
C THR A 104 -0.81 -2.57 3.35
N PHE A 105 -1.89 -1.81 3.54
CA PHE A 105 -2.13 -0.57 2.84
C PHE A 105 -2.27 0.61 3.80
N TYR A 106 -1.86 1.79 3.36
CA TYR A 106 -2.24 3.05 3.99
C TYR A 106 -3.25 3.78 3.09
N PRO A 107 -4.49 4.01 3.55
CA PRO A 107 -5.51 4.70 2.77
C PRO A 107 -5.15 6.19 2.67
N THR A 108 -5.03 6.70 1.45
CA THR A 108 -4.76 8.11 1.18
C THR A 108 -5.16 8.50 -0.26
N PRO A 109 -5.77 9.69 -0.48
CA PRO A 109 -6.17 10.14 -1.81
C PRO A 109 -5.02 10.25 -2.83
N VAL A 110 -3.79 10.46 -2.35
CA VAL A 110 -2.58 10.53 -3.20
C VAL A 110 -1.92 9.16 -3.42
N GLY A 111 -2.61 8.10 -3.02
CA GLY A 111 -2.17 6.72 -3.16
C GLY A 111 -1.92 6.32 -4.62
N SER A 112 -0.92 5.48 -4.87
CA SER A 112 -0.55 5.03 -6.22
C SER A 112 -1.44 3.91 -6.76
N HIS A 113 -2.32 3.33 -5.93
CA HIS A 113 -3.21 2.24 -6.32
C HIS A 113 -4.65 2.53 -5.92
N ASP A 114 -5.58 2.05 -6.74
CA ASP A 114 -6.98 1.91 -6.38
C ASP A 114 -7.16 0.66 -5.53
N LEU A 115 -7.86 0.80 -4.41
CA LEU A 115 -8.11 -0.24 -3.44
C LEU A 115 -9.62 -0.47 -3.31
N LEU A 116 -10.01 -1.72 -3.11
CA LEU A 116 -11.31 -2.06 -2.56
C LEU A 116 -11.11 -2.54 -1.12
N HIS A 117 -11.94 -2.05 -0.21
CA HIS A 117 -11.90 -2.42 1.19
C HIS A 117 -13.29 -2.61 1.76
N CYS A 118 -13.40 -3.43 2.80
CA CYS A 118 -14.63 -3.61 3.55
C CYS A 118 -14.59 -2.78 4.83
N PRO A 119 -15.48 -1.78 5.01
CA PRO A 119 -15.51 -0.98 6.24
C PRO A 119 -15.94 -1.79 7.48
N ALA A 120 -16.62 -2.92 7.30
CA ALA A 120 -17.12 -3.73 8.40
C ALA A 120 -16.05 -4.64 9.03
N CYS A 121 -15.20 -5.29 8.23
CA CYS A 121 -14.17 -6.20 8.72
C CYS A 121 -12.73 -5.73 8.49
N GLY A 122 -12.51 -4.63 7.75
CA GLY A 122 -11.20 -4.05 7.50
C GLY A 122 -10.36 -4.73 6.41
N THR A 123 -10.87 -5.79 5.78
CA THR A 123 -10.15 -6.45 4.67
C THR A 123 -10.01 -5.51 3.48
N ALA A 124 -8.86 -5.54 2.81
CA ALA A 124 -8.60 -4.75 1.62
C ALA A 124 -7.72 -5.46 0.60
N ALA A 125 -7.84 -5.06 -0.66
CA ALA A 125 -6.97 -5.49 -1.74
C ALA A 125 -6.89 -4.40 -2.80
N ARG A 126 -5.90 -4.49 -3.69
CA ARG A 126 -5.89 -3.68 -4.91
C ARG A 126 -7.10 -4.03 -5.76
N ALA A 127 -7.73 -3.04 -6.40
CA ALA A 127 -8.97 -3.24 -7.15
C ALA A 127 -8.83 -4.34 -8.24
N GLU A 128 -7.65 -4.43 -8.85
CA GLU A 128 -7.33 -5.46 -9.87
C GLU A 128 -7.27 -6.89 -9.31
N THR A 129 -6.97 -7.08 -8.01
CA THR A 129 -6.87 -8.41 -7.36
C THR A 129 -7.96 -8.67 -6.33
N ALA A 130 -8.79 -7.66 -6.01
CA ALA A 130 -9.84 -7.76 -5.01
C ALA A 130 -10.87 -8.83 -5.36
N GLN A 131 -11.33 -9.54 -4.33
CA GLN A 131 -12.34 -10.58 -4.45
C GLN A 131 -13.67 -10.07 -3.86
N ALA A 132 -14.76 -10.54 -4.46
CA ALA A 132 -16.10 -10.32 -3.94
C ALA A 132 -16.92 -11.59 -4.03
N LYS A 133 -17.88 -11.75 -3.12
CA LYS A 133 -18.83 -12.84 -3.16
C LYS A 133 -19.78 -12.62 -4.32
N LYS A 134 -19.68 -13.48 -5.34
CA LYS A 134 -20.47 -13.36 -6.56
C LYS A 134 -21.92 -13.81 -6.32
N ALA A 135 -22.85 -13.14 -6.99
CA ALA A 135 -24.24 -13.55 -7.00
C ALA A 135 -24.40 -14.83 -7.83
N ALA A 136 -24.74 -15.93 -7.14
CA ALA A 136 -25.04 -17.20 -7.78
C ALA A 136 -26.20 -17.06 -8.77
N SER A 137 -26.11 -17.82 -9.87
CA SER A 137 -27.22 -17.92 -10.82
C SER A 137 -28.37 -18.72 -10.19
N ALA A 138 -29.61 -18.44 -10.62
CA ALA A 138 -30.76 -19.22 -10.18
C ALA A 138 -30.59 -20.70 -10.56
N ALA A 139 -31.00 -21.60 -9.67
CA ALA A 139 -30.95 -23.02 -9.94
C ALA A 139 -31.94 -23.38 -11.06
N GLU A 140 -31.43 -23.97 -12.12
CA GLU A 140 -32.21 -24.40 -13.29
C GLU A 140 -31.84 -25.81 -13.68
N THR A 141 -32.81 -26.52 -14.27
CA THR A 141 -32.53 -27.83 -14.87
C THR A 141 -31.81 -27.62 -16.19
N SER A 142 -30.78 -28.42 -16.44
CA SER A 142 -30.03 -28.37 -17.69
C SER A 142 -30.93 -28.71 -18.89
N ALA A 143 -31.01 -27.80 -19.86
CA ALA A 143 -31.75 -27.98 -21.10
C ALA A 143 -30.80 -28.29 -22.28
N PRO A 144 -31.19 -29.08 -23.31
CA PRO A 144 -30.33 -29.39 -24.44
C PRO A 144 -29.81 -28.14 -25.15
N PRO A 145 -28.56 -28.18 -25.67
CA PRO A 145 -28.00 -27.03 -26.37
C PRO A 145 -28.73 -26.83 -27.70
N GLU A 146 -29.06 -25.57 -28.02
CA GLU A 146 -29.79 -25.19 -29.23
C GLU A 146 -29.05 -24.08 -29.96
N LYS A 147 -28.80 -24.27 -31.26
CA LYS A 147 -28.14 -23.26 -32.09
C LYS A 147 -29.16 -22.24 -32.60
N VAL A 148 -28.91 -20.95 -32.35
CA VAL A 148 -29.78 -19.85 -32.76
C VAL A 148 -29.02 -18.84 -33.61
N LEU A 149 -29.71 -18.28 -34.62
CA LEU A 149 -29.18 -17.25 -35.50
C LEU A 149 -29.16 -15.89 -34.79
N THR A 150 -27.99 -15.27 -34.74
CA THR A 150 -27.69 -14.00 -34.07
C THR A 150 -26.74 -13.18 -34.96
N PRO A 151 -27.23 -12.65 -36.09
CA PRO A 151 -26.39 -11.96 -37.04
C PRO A 151 -25.91 -10.62 -36.46
N ASP A 152 -24.69 -10.21 -36.80
CA ASP A 152 -24.10 -8.91 -36.43
C ASP A 152 -24.16 -8.58 -34.93
N CYS A 153 -23.96 -9.60 -34.08
CA CYS A 153 -24.17 -9.52 -32.65
C CYS A 153 -22.89 -9.82 -31.84
N PRO A 154 -21.84 -8.96 -31.92
CA PRO A 154 -20.52 -9.29 -31.38
C PRO A 154 -20.34 -8.98 -29.89
N THR A 155 -21.33 -8.34 -29.23
CA THR A 155 -21.22 -7.95 -27.82
C THR A 155 -22.25 -8.66 -26.94
N ILE A 156 -21.96 -8.74 -25.64
CA ILE A 156 -22.88 -9.31 -24.67
C ILE A 156 -24.19 -8.52 -24.60
N GLU A 157 -24.12 -7.19 -24.68
CA GLU A 157 -25.27 -6.31 -24.59
C GLU A 157 -26.18 -6.47 -25.81
N SER A 158 -25.60 -6.55 -27.02
CA SER A 158 -26.36 -6.79 -28.24
C SER A 158 -27.02 -8.17 -28.24
N LEU A 159 -26.32 -9.19 -27.72
CA LEU A 159 -26.83 -10.56 -27.62
C LEU A 159 -27.98 -10.68 -26.63
N ALA A 160 -27.80 -10.11 -25.43
CA ALA A 160 -28.80 -10.06 -24.39
C ALA A 160 -30.07 -9.34 -24.89
N ALA A 161 -29.92 -8.21 -25.57
CA ALA A 161 -31.03 -7.46 -26.14
C ALA A 161 -31.76 -8.23 -27.24
N LEU A 162 -31.03 -8.87 -28.15
CA LEU A 162 -31.60 -9.64 -29.26
C LEU A 162 -32.42 -10.84 -28.76
N LEU A 163 -31.94 -11.54 -27.74
CA LEU A 163 -32.58 -12.74 -27.20
C LEU A 163 -33.58 -12.45 -26.06
N GLY A 164 -33.66 -11.21 -25.59
CA GLY A 164 -34.56 -10.83 -24.49
C GLY A 164 -34.17 -11.45 -23.15
N ILE A 165 -32.87 -11.63 -22.88
CA ILE A 165 -32.34 -12.26 -21.67
C ILE A 165 -31.43 -11.27 -20.91
N PRO A 166 -31.22 -11.44 -19.59
CA PRO A 166 -30.23 -10.65 -18.87
C PRO A 166 -28.80 -11.04 -19.26
N THR A 167 -27.84 -10.12 -19.11
CA THR A 167 -26.41 -10.39 -19.38
C THR A 167 -25.85 -11.50 -18.48
N THR A 168 -26.44 -11.72 -17.29
CA THR A 168 -26.13 -12.86 -16.39
C THR A 168 -26.43 -14.23 -17.01
N LYS A 169 -27.21 -14.28 -18.11
CA LYS A 169 -27.52 -15.50 -18.88
C LYS A 169 -26.60 -15.72 -20.07
N THR A 170 -25.53 -14.94 -20.19
CA THR A 170 -24.55 -15.07 -21.27
C THR A 170 -23.18 -15.44 -20.73
N ALA A 171 -22.33 -16.04 -21.56
CA ALA A 171 -20.93 -16.32 -21.28
C ALA A 171 -20.05 -15.61 -22.31
N LYS A 172 -19.01 -14.93 -21.83
CA LYS A 172 -18.04 -14.22 -22.65
C LYS A 172 -16.76 -15.06 -22.78
N ALA A 173 -16.32 -15.25 -24.02
CA ALA A 173 -15.03 -15.85 -24.34
C ALA A 173 -13.97 -14.76 -24.55
N LEU A 174 -12.80 -14.94 -23.93
CA LEU A 174 -11.62 -14.07 -24.05
C LEU A 174 -10.42 -14.95 -24.36
N MET A 175 -9.65 -14.61 -25.38
CA MET A 175 -8.58 -15.48 -25.89
C MET A 175 -7.23 -14.78 -25.90
N PHE A 176 -6.25 -15.45 -25.32
CA PHE A 176 -4.91 -14.91 -25.12
C PHE A 176 -3.86 -15.93 -25.55
N VAL A 177 -2.63 -15.44 -25.74
CA VAL A 177 -1.45 -16.28 -25.90
C VAL A 177 -0.49 -15.92 -24.78
N SER A 178 -0.12 -16.92 -23.98
CA SER A 178 0.92 -16.80 -22.96
C SER A 178 2.19 -17.52 -23.43
N ARG A 179 3.35 -16.98 -23.05
CA ARG A 179 4.63 -17.67 -23.24
C ARG A 179 4.87 -18.50 -21.98
N ASP A 180 4.77 -19.81 -22.11
CA ASP A 180 4.99 -20.69 -20.97
C ASP A 180 6.50 -20.87 -20.74
N LEU A 181 7.03 -20.28 -19.68
CA LEU A 181 8.42 -20.45 -19.26
C LEU A 181 8.63 -21.74 -18.42
N ARG A 182 7.57 -22.47 -18.05
CA ARG A 182 7.66 -23.62 -17.12
C ARG A 182 7.87 -24.97 -17.80
N LEU A 183 7.69 -25.07 -19.12
CA LEU A 183 7.83 -26.31 -19.88
C LEU A 183 9.28 -26.74 -20.18
N GLU A 184 10.29 -26.06 -19.66
CA GLU A 184 11.70 -26.50 -19.79
C GLU A 184 12.08 -27.68 -18.87
N SER A 185 11.22 -28.08 -17.92
CA SER A 185 11.64 -28.98 -16.81
C SER A 185 11.17 -30.44 -16.91
N SER A 186 10.62 -30.88 -18.04
CA SER A 186 10.15 -32.27 -18.21
C SER A 186 10.64 -32.93 -19.50
N SER A 187 11.96 -32.99 -19.71
CA SER A 187 12.73 -34.12 -20.26
C SER A 187 14.15 -33.67 -20.67
N PRO A 188 15.23 -34.17 -20.06
CA PRO A 188 16.60 -33.85 -20.45
C PRO A 188 17.06 -34.80 -21.55
N THR A 189 16.59 -34.62 -22.79
CA THR A 189 17.18 -35.29 -23.96
C THR A 189 17.29 -34.33 -25.12
N LEU A 190 18.53 -33.84 -25.30
CA LEU A 190 19.21 -33.43 -26.52
C LEU A 190 18.53 -32.43 -27.48
N GLU A 191 19.35 -31.44 -27.83
CA GLU A 191 19.22 -30.44 -28.89
C GLU A 191 18.47 -29.15 -28.52
N SER A 192 19.30 -28.17 -28.18
CA SER A 192 19.06 -26.74 -28.16
C SER A 192 18.26 -26.25 -29.37
N SER A 193 16.95 -26.17 -29.19
CA SER A 193 16.06 -25.23 -29.88
C SER A 193 15.38 -24.42 -28.80
N ASN A 194 15.70 -23.13 -28.71
CA ASN A 194 15.10 -22.16 -27.80
C ASN A 194 13.67 -21.81 -28.26
N SER A 195 12.85 -22.85 -28.49
CA SER A 195 11.49 -22.72 -29.02
C SER A 195 10.57 -22.44 -27.84
N LEU A 196 10.31 -21.16 -27.61
CA LEU A 196 9.29 -20.69 -26.67
C LEU A 196 7.96 -21.36 -27.01
N ILE A 197 7.51 -22.28 -26.17
CA ILE A 197 6.19 -22.91 -26.33
C ILE A 197 5.15 -21.87 -25.94
N SER A 198 4.48 -21.30 -26.93
CA SER A 198 3.31 -20.44 -26.74
C SER A 198 2.09 -21.30 -26.42
N SER A 199 1.42 -21.02 -25.30
CA SER A 199 0.16 -21.66 -24.93
C SER A 199 -1.01 -20.75 -25.29
N PHE A 200 -1.97 -21.26 -26.06
CA PHE A 200 -3.24 -20.57 -26.31
C PHE A 200 -4.14 -20.73 -25.09
N ILE A 201 -4.57 -19.61 -24.50
CA ILE A 201 -5.39 -19.54 -23.30
C ILE A 201 -6.80 -19.10 -23.70
N PHE A 202 -7.79 -19.93 -23.40
CA PHE A 202 -9.20 -19.65 -23.63
C PHE A 202 -9.89 -19.40 -22.29
N VAL A 203 -10.29 -18.16 -22.05
CA VAL A 203 -10.93 -17.74 -20.78
C VAL A 203 -12.43 -17.58 -20.97
N VAL A 204 -13.22 -18.11 -20.02
CA VAL A 204 -14.68 -17.90 -19.99
C VAL A 204 -15.10 -17.24 -18.68
N VAL A 205 -15.84 -16.15 -18.80
CA VAL A 205 -16.47 -15.43 -17.66
C VAL A 205 -17.96 -15.23 -17.94
N ARG A 206 -18.78 -15.02 -16.91
CA ARG A 206 -20.20 -14.68 -17.10
C ARG A 206 -20.31 -13.30 -17.74
N GLY A 207 -21.27 -13.08 -18.62
CA GLY A 207 -21.27 -11.92 -19.52
C GLY A 207 -21.49 -10.57 -18.84
N ASP A 208 -22.05 -10.55 -17.62
CA ASP A 208 -22.16 -9.36 -16.76
C ASP A 208 -20.85 -9.02 -16.02
N MET A 209 -19.82 -9.86 -16.14
CA MET A 209 -18.57 -9.71 -15.39
C MET A 209 -17.40 -9.30 -16.30
N ALA A 210 -16.48 -8.53 -15.74
CA ALA A 210 -15.25 -8.13 -16.39
C ALA A 210 -14.08 -9.00 -15.91
N LEU A 211 -13.22 -9.43 -16.85
CA LEU A 211 -11.99 -10.14 -16.52
C LEU A 211 -11.02 -9.23 -15.76
N SER A 212 -10.40 -9.76 -14.71
CA SER A 212 -9.19 -9.22 -14.13
C SER A 212 -7.98 -9.81 -14.83
N GLU A 213 -7.29 -8.96 -15.60
CA GLU A 213 -6.02 -9.33 -16.23
C GLU A 213 -4.94 -9.66 -15.19
N ALA A 214 -4.93 -8.97 -14.05
CA ALA A 214 -3.98 -9.23 -12.96
C ALA A 214 -4.14 -10.64 -12.37
N LYS A 215 -5.39 -11.10 -12.17
CA LYS A 215 -5.68 -12.47 -11.69
C LYS A 215 -5.28 -13.51 -12.73
N LEU A 216 -5.52 -13.24 -14.02
CA LEU A 216 -5.09 -14.11 -15.11
C LEU A 216 -3.55 -14.17 -15.20
N GLU A 217 -2.85 -13.04 -15.15
CA GLU A 217 -1.39 -12.96 -15.24
C GLU A 217 -0.72 -13.72 -14.09
N ALA A 218 -1.27 -13.64 -12.88
CA ALA A 218 -0.79 -14.41 -11.73
C ALA A 218 -0.86 -15.94 -11.98
N LEU A 219 -1.82 -16.39 -12.79
CA LEU A 219 -2.03 -17.81 -13.10
C LEU A 219 -1.20 -18.30 -14.29
N VAL A 220 -1.18 -17.54 -15.39
CA VAL A 220 -0.62 -17.97 -16.68
C VAL A 220 0.67 -17.25 -17.06
N GLY A 221 1.16 -16.32 -16.24
CA GLY A 221 2.25 -15.42 -16.58
C GLY A 221 1.84 -14.34 -17.57
N LYS A 222 2.82 -13.59 -18.08
CA LYS A 222 2.57 -12.53 -19.07
C LYS A 222 1.93 -13.09 -20.33
N PHE A 223 0.86 -12.45 -20.76
CA PHE A 223 0.10 -12.82 -21.95
C PHE A 223 -0.14 -11.63 -22.87
N ARG A 224 -0.66 -11.91 -24.06
CA ARG A 224 -1.21 -10.92 -25.00
C ARG A 224 -2.54 -11.42 -25.56
N LEU A 225 -3.33 -10.54 -26.15
CA LEU A 225 -4.50 -10.94 -26.93
C LEU A 225 -4.07 -11.89 -28.07
N ALA A 226 -4.90 -12.90 -28.32
CA ALA A 226 -4.75 -13.78 -29.48
C ALA A 226 -5.13 -13.04 -30.77
N THR A 227 -4.42 -13.33 -31.86
CA THR A 227 -4.80 -12.84 -33.19
C THR A 227 -5.97 -13.65 -33.75
N GLU A 228 -6.68 -13.13 -34.76
CA GLU A 228 -7.78 -13.87 -35.39
C GLU A 228 -7.32 -15.23 -35.96
N ASP A 229 -6.11 -15.28 -36.53
CA ASP A 229 -5.56 -16.51 -37.09
C ASP A 229 -5.28 -17.56 -36.01
N GLU A 230 -4.77 -17.13 -34.84
CA GLU A 230 -4.59 -18.01 -33.68
C GLU A 230 -5.93 -18.51 -33.14
N ILE A 231 -6.95 -17.65 -33.10
CA ILE A 231 -8.30 -18.01 -32.66
C ILE A 231 -8.92 -19.04 -33.63
N ARG A 232 -8.79 -18.82 -34.94
CA ARG A 232 -9.29 -19.77 -35.95
C ARG A 232 -8.54 -21.09 -35.91
N ALA A 233 -7.25 -21.08 -35.61
CA ALA A 233 -6.42 -22.29 -35.55
C ALA A 233 -6.88 -23.28 -34.46
N VAL A 234 -7.49 -22.79 -33.37
CA VAL A 234 -8.05 -23.63 -32.31
C VAL A 234 -9.51 -24.03 -32.56
N GLY A 235 -10.10 -23.59 -33.68
CA GLY A 235 -11.49 -23.90 -34.06
C GLY A 235 -12.53 -22.93 -33.51
N ALA A 236 -12.11 -21.77 -32.99
CA ALA A 236 -13.02 -20.73 -32.51
C ALA A 236 -13.24 -19.64 -33.58
N VAL A 237 -14.32 -18.88 -33.43
CA VAL A 237 -14.68 -17.77 -34.34
C VAL A 237 -14.78 -16.47 -33.55
N PRO A 238 -13.98 -15.42 -33.85
CA PRO A 238 -14.08 -14.12 -33.18
C PRO A 238 -15.51 -13.58 -33.17
N GLY A 239 -15.97 -13.08 -32.03
CA GLY A 239 -17.35 -12.60 -31.84
C GLY A 239 -18.41 -13.70 -31.65
N TYR A 240 -18.10 -14.95 -31.96
CA TYR A 240 -19.00 -16.10 -31.85
C TYR A 240 -18.31 -17.30 -31.18
N ALA A 241 -17.33 -17.04 -30.31
CA ALA A 241 -16.50 -18.07 -29.73
C ALA A 241 -17.09 -18.68 -28.46
N SER A 242 -16.85 -19.97 -28.27
CA SER A 242 -17.04 -20.68 -27.00
C SER A 242 -16.03 -21.82 -26.89
N PRO A 243 -15.82 -22.40 -25.70
CA PRO A 243 -14.92 -23.54 -25.53
C PRO A 243 -15.45 -24.84 -26.16
N VAL A 244 -16.69 -24.87 -26.67
CA VAL A 244 -17.31 -26.09 -27.19
C VAL A 244 -16.62 -26.54 -28.47
N GLY A 245 -15.94 -27.70 -28.41
CA GLY A 245 -15.24 -28.29 -29.56
C GLY A 245 -13.91 -27.63 -29.93
N VAL A 246 -13.42 -26.66 -29.13
CA VAL A 246 -12.11 -26.03 -29.30
C VAL A 246 -11.00 -27.04 -29.01
N LYS A 247 -9.90 -26.96 -29.76
CA LYS A 247 -8.75 -27.87 -29.66
C LYS A 247 -7.46 -27.11 -29.37
N ASN A 248 -6.49 -27.77 -28.74
CA ASN A 248 -5.15 -27.23 -28.47
C ASN A 248 -5.17 -25.88 -27.73
N ALA A 249 -6.15 -25.69 -26.85
CA ALA A 249 -6.29 -24.51 -26.01
C ALA A 249 -6.36 -24.94 -24.54
N ARG A 250 -5.72 -24.18 -23.67
CA ARG A 250 -5.90 -24.30 -22.22
C ARG A 250 -7.11 -23.47 -21.82
N ILE A 251 -8.18 -24.13 -21.41
CA ILE A 251 -9.45 -23.55 -21.03
C ILE A 251 -9.42 -23.22 -19.53
N ILE A 252 -9.69 -21.96 -19.21
CA ILE A 252 -9.72 -21.46 -17.84
C ILE A 252 -11.06 -20.75 -17.66
N VAL A 253 -11.81 -21.06 -16.61
CA VAL A 253 -13.13 -20.48 -16.40
C VAL A 253 -13.24 -19.83 -15.03
N ASP A 254 -14.05 -18.77 -14.98
CA ASP A 254 -14.41 -18.15 -13.72
C ASP A 254 -15.22 -19.11 -12.84
N GLU A 255 -15.03 -19.04 -11.52
CA GLU A 255 -15.74 -19.87 -10.53
C GLU A 255 -17.27 -19.82 -10.61
N LEU A 256 -17.83 -18.78 -11.22
CA LEU A 256 -19.28 -18.63 -11.40
C LEU A 256 -19.82 -19.43 -12.59
N ILE A 257 -18.96 -19.82 -13.54
CA ILE A 257 -19.35 -20.58 -14.75
C ILE A 257 -19.93 -21.95 -14.40
N PRO A 258 -19.29 -22.80 -13.57
CA PRO A 258 -19.87 -24.09 -13.17
C PRO A 258 -21.18 -23.96 -12.40
N GLN A 259 -21.43 -22.79 -11.80
CA GLN A 259 -22.64 -22.48 -11.01
C GLN A 259 -23.74 -21.82 -11.85
N SER A 260 -23.53 -21.67 -13.16
CA SER A 260 -24.44 -20.99 -14.06
C SER A 260 -24.95 -21.94 -15.12
N ALA A 261 -26.18 -22.42 -14.92
CA ALA A 261 -26.84 -23.30 -15.87
C ALA A 261 -27.37 -22.52 -17.08
N ASN A 262 -27.39 -23.22 -18.22
CA ASN A 262 -28.03 -22.79 -19.46
C ASN A 262 -27.58 -21.42 -19.99
N LEU A 263 -26.26 -21.16 -20.00
CA LEU A 263 -25.72 -19.91 -20.54
C LEU A 263 -25.80 -19.86 -22.07
N VAL A 264 -25.96 -18.66 -22.62
CA VAL A 264 -25.77 -18.40 -24.04
C VAL A 264 -24.31 -18.12 -24.31
N ALA A 265 -23.70 -18.88 -25.22
CA ALA A 265 -22.30 -18.73 -25.63
C ALA A 265 -22.18 -18.79 -27.15
N GLY A 266 -21.04 -18.38 -27.72
CA GLY A 266 -20.84 -18.45 -29.17
C GLY A 266 -20.92 -19.88 -29.73
N ALA A 267 -21.38 -20.05 -30.97
CA ALA A 267 -21.48 -21.38 -31.59
C ALA A 267 -20.19 -21.85 -32.29
N ASN A 268 -19.10 -21.09 -32.20
CA ASN A 268 -17.91 -21.24 -33.06
C ASN A 268 -18.26 -21.21 -34.56
N GLU A 269 -19.30 -20.45 -34.91
CA GLU A 269 -19.81 -20.27 -36.26
C GLU A 269 -20.30 -18.82 -36.40
N ALA A 270 -19.88 -18.15 -37.47
CA ALA A 270 -20.22 -16.74 -37.67
C ALA A 270 -21.73 -16.54 -37.75
N GLY A 271 -22.26 -15.62 -36.93
CA GLY A 271 -23.69 -15.30 -36.89
C GLY A 271 -24.52 -16.24 -36.04
N TYR A 272 -23.93 -17.18 -35.28
CA TYR A 272 -24.68 -18.11 -34.44
C TYR A 272 -24.17 -18.17 -33.00
N HIS A 273 -25.12 -18.35 -32.09
CA HIS A 273 -24.86 -18.67 -30.68
C HIS A 273 -25.53 -19.99 -30.30
N LEU A 274 -25.08 -20.58 -29.19
CA LEU A 274 -25.68 -21.75 -28.55
C LEU A 274 -26.44 -21.28 -27.31
N LEU A 275 -27.74 -21.52 -27.29
CA LEU A 275 -28.55 -21.48 -26.09
C LEU A 275 -28.26 -22.70 -25.23
N ASN A 276 -28.51 -22.57 -23.93
CA ASN A 276 -28.45 -23.65 -22.95
C ASN A 276 -27.09 -24.35 -22.85
N THR A 277 -26.00 -23.63 -23.05
CA THR A 277 -24.64 -24.15 -22.86
C THR A 277 -24.38 -24.38 -21.37
N ASN A 278 -23.88 -25.57 -21.01
CA ASN A 278 -23.65 -25.99 -19.63
C ASN A 278 -22.21 -26.53 -19.46
N TYR A 279 -21.50 -25.98 -18.47
CA TYR A 279 -20.22 -26.51 -18.01
C TYR A 279 -20.40 -27.96 -17.50
N GLY A 280 -19.42 -28.82 -17.79
CA GLY A 280 -19.41 -30.24 -17.43
C GLY A 280 -20.16 -31.14 -18.41
N ARG A 281 -21.20 -30.63 -19.10
CA ARG A 281 -21.90 -31.36 -20.16
C ARG A 281 -21.33 -31.07 -21.54
N ASP A 282 -21.22 -29.79 -21.91
CA ASP A 282 -20.83 -29.37 -23.27
C ASP A 282 -19.33 -29.12 -23.41
N TYR A 283 -18.67 -28.75 -22.31
CA TYR A 283 -17.22 -28.53 -22.22
C TYR A 283 -16.75 -28.63 -20.77
N SER A 284 -15.44 -28.78 -20.58
CA SER A 284 -14.76 -28.73 -19.28
C SER A 284 -13.56 -27.79 -19.35
N ALA A 285 -13.04 -27.38 -18.19
CA ALA A 285 -11.86 -26.52 -18.09
C ALA A 285 -10.76 -27.22 -17.30
N GLU A 286 -9.50 -26.92 -17.63
CA GLU A 286 -8.36 -27.35 -16.84
C GLU A 286 -8.32 -26.64 -15.48
N ILE A 287 -8.78 -25.38 -15.43
CA ILE A 287 -8.76 -24.56 -14.21
C ILE A 287 -10.08 -23.81 -14.04
N VAL A 288 -10.62 -23.89 -12.82
CA VAL A 288 -11.74 -23.10 -12.34
C VAL A 288 -11.22 -22.25 -11.18
N THR A 289 -11.31 -20.92 -11.30
CA THR A 289 -10.83 -19.98 -10.26
C THR A 289 -11.52 -18.63 -10.38
N ASP A 290 -11.39 -17.76 -9.38
CA ASP A 290 -11.80 -16.36 -9.52
C ASP A 290 -10.94 -15.61 -10.55
N LEU A 291 -11.58 -15.12 -11.60
CA LEU A 291 -10.94 -14.40 -12.71
C LEU A 291 -11.48 -12.99 -12.90
N THR A 292 -12.51 -12.57 -12.16
CA THR A 292 -13.24 -11.34 -12.48
C THR A 292 -12.89 -10.18 -11.56
N LEU A 293 -13.07 -8.95 -12.02
CA LEU A 293 -12.96 -7.75 -11.19
C LEU A 293 -14.13 -7.69 -10.19
N ALA A 294 -13.82 -7.24 -8.97
CA ALA A 294 -14.81 -6.78 -8.01
C ALA A 294 -15.04 -5.28 -8.19
N ASN A 295 -16.21 -4.79 -7.74
CA ASN A 295 -16.62 -3.40 -7.82
C ASN A 295 -17.03 -2.87 -6.44
N PRO A 296 -17.01 -1.54 -6.23
CA PRO A 296 -17.68 -0.92 -5.08
C PRO A 296 -19.15 -1.32 -5.06
N GLY A 297 -19.66 -1.66 -3.88
CA GLY A 297 -21.02 -2.21 -3.73
C GLY A 297 -21.08 -3.73 -3.67
N ASP A 298 -20.07 -4.43 -4.22
CA ASP A 298 -20.08 -5.89 -4.21
C ASP A 298 -19.91 -6.45 -2.78
N PRO A 299 -20.46 -7.63 -2.47
CA PRO A 299 -20.39 -8.19 -1.13
C PRO A 299 -19.00 -8.72 -0.81
N CYS A 300 -18.46 -8.37 0.35
CA CYS A 300 -17.18 -8.85 0.86
C CYS A 300 -17.17 -10.39 1.00
N VAL A 301 -16.08 -11.04 0.58
CA VAL A 301 -15.90 -12.50 0.72
C VAL A 301 -15.83 -12.97 2.18
N GLU A 302 -15.36 -12.11 3.09
CA GLU A 302 -15.17 -12.46 4.51
C GLU A 302 -16.47 -12.33 5.32
N CYS A 303 -17.24 -11.26 5.12
CA CYS A 303 -18.39 -10.95 5.97
C CYS A 303 -19.69 -10.60 5.23
N GLY A 304 -19.65 -10.48 3.90
CA GLY A 304 -20.82 -10.15 3.08
C GLY A 304 -21.25 -8.68 3.08
N ALA A 305 -20.60 -7.79 3.84
CA ALA A 305 -20.86 -6.36 3.80
C ALA A 305 -20.36 -5.73 2.48
N SER A 306 -20.93 -4.58 2.09
CA SER A 306 -20.57 -3.87 0.86
C SER A 306 -19.11 -3.42 0.86
N LEU A 307 -18.40 -3.64 -0.25
CA LEU A 307 -17.07 -3.09 -0.49
C LEU A 307 -17.11 -1.62 -0.89
N GLU A 308 -16.07 -0.87 -0.55
CA GLU A 308 -15.89 0.54 -0.87
C GLU A 308 -14.55 0.79 -1.57
N ALA A 309 -14.54 1.71 -2.54
CA ALA A 309 -13.31 2.16 -3.21
C ALA A 309 -12.59 3.24 -2.41
N THR A 310 -11.27 3.14 -2.38
CA THR A 310 -10.38 4.19 -1.90
C THR A 310 -9.07 4.17 -2.66
N ARG A 311 -8.22 5.17 -2.48
CA ARG A 311 -6.84 5.13 -2.96
C ARG A 311 -5.90 4.85 -1.80
N GLY A 312 -4.75 4.26 -2.10
CA GLY A 312 -3.75 4.06 -1.07
C GLY A 312 -2.37 3.64 -1.57
N TRP A 313 -1.47 3.56 -0.61
CA TRP A 313 -0.12 3.04 -0.80
C TRP A 313 -0.04 1.61 -0.27
N VAL A 314 0.67 0.76 -0.99
CA VAL A 314 1.10 -0.55 -0.47
C VAL A 314 2.32 -0.30 0.42
N LEU A 315 2.19 -0.54 1.71
CA LEU A 315 3.26 -0.39 2.70
C LEU A 315 4.10 -1.66 2.84
N ALA A 316 3.45 -2.81 2.74
CA ALA A 316 4.09 -4.12 2.85
C ALA A 316 3.44 -5.11 1.90
N SER A 317 4.24 -6.03 1.37
CA SER A 317 3.81 -7.16 0.56
C SER A 317 4.68 -8.38 0.85
N GLN A 318 4.49 -9.48 0.12
CA GLN A 318 5.40 -10.64 0.18
C GLN A 318 6.85 -10.29 -0.18
N ALA A 319 7.08 -9.21 -0.95
CA ALA A 319 8.43 -8.73 -1.28
C ALA A 319 9.11 -7.94 -0.14
N GLY A 320 8.38 -7.65 0.95
CA GLY A 320 8.85 -6.86 2.08
C GLY A 320 8.15 -5.50 2.19
N PHE A 321 8.78 -4.59 2.92
CA PHE A 321 8.27 -3.25 3.23
C PHE A 321 8.73 -2.20 2.22
N ASP A 322 7.84 -1.28 1.86
CA ASP A 322 8.16 -0.06 1.14
C ASP A 322 8.43 1.08 2.13
N TYR A 323 9.70 1.20 2.55
CA TYR A 323 10.10 2.13 3.61
C TYR A 323 9.90 3.61 3.25
N GLU A 324 9.98 3.97 1.98
CA GLU A 324 9.70 5.33 1.53
C GLU A 324 8.21 5.63 1.69
N LYS A 325 7.32 4.77 1.18
CA LYS A 325 5.86 4.95 1.37
C LYS A 325 5.45 4.90 2.84
N ILE A 326 6.16 4.14 3.68
CA ILE A 326 5.94 4.16 5.12
C ILE A 326 6.34 5.51 5.74
N LEU A 327 7.47 6.09 5.35
CA LEU A 327 7.84 7.45 5.79
C LEU A 327 6.78 8.47 5.36
N PHE A 328 6.29 8.40 4.12
CA PHE A 328 5.21 9.27 3.64
C PHE A 328 3.92 9.05 4.42
N ALA A 329 3.51 7.80 4.67
CA ALA A 329 2.32 7.48 5.47
C ALA A 329 2.42 7.99 6.91
N LEU A 330 3.60 7.87 7.54
CA LEU A 330 3.85 8.45 8.85
C LEU A 330 3.73 9.98 8.81
N ALA A 331 4.22 10.64 7.76
CA ALA A 331 4.11 12.09 7.62
C ALA A 331 2.66 12.55 7.43
N GLU A 332 1.84 11.79 6.70
CA GLU A 332 0.40 12.06 6.58
C GLU A 332 -0.32 11.88 7.93
N ALA A 333 -0.01 10.81 8.66
CA ALA A 333 -0.68 10.48 9.92
C ALA A 333 -0.23 11.34 11.11
N TYR A 334 1.03 11.77 11.11
CA TYR A 334 1.70 12.37 12.27
C TYR A 334 2.31 13.73 11.94
N ASN A 335 1.44 14.73 11.86
CA ASN A 335 1.81 16.13 11.76
C ASN A 335 0.79 17.02 12.48
N ASP A 336 1.19 18.26 12.76
CA ASP A 336 0.34 19.33 13.27
C ASP A 336 0.57 20.63 12.49
N GLU A 337 0.01 21.74 12.95
CA GLU A 337 0.14 23.06 12.32
C GLU A 337 1.60 23.58 12.25
N LYS A 338 2.53 22.97 13.00
CA LYS A 338 3.92 23.41 13.12
C LYS A 338 4.92 22.47 12.45
N GLY A 339 4.62 21.18 12.33
CA GLY A 339 5.55 20.22 11.76
C GLY A 339 5.19 18.76 11.99
N LEU A 340 6.19 17.90 11.82
CA LEU A 340 6.06 16.45 12.02
C LEU A 340 5.97 16.11 13.51
N THR A 341 5.27 15.01 13.82
CA THR A 341 5.08 14.53 15.20
C THR A 341 5.24 13.00 15.27
N PHE A 342 6.31 12.47 14.67
CA PHE A 342 6.50 11.03 14.54
C PHE A 342 6.47 10.29 15.88
N PRO A 343 5.89 9.07 15.91
CA PRO A 343 6.00 8.19 17.07
C PRO A 343 7.47 7.91 17.38
N ALA A 344 7.80 7.90 18.66
CA ALA A 344 9.18 7.84 19.11
C ALA A 344 10.01 6.67 18.53
N PRO A 345 9.46 5.44 18.36
CA PRO A 345 10.24 4.35 17.79
C PRO A 345 10.75 4.60 16.36
N VAL A 346 10.04 5.42 15.58
CA VAL A 346 10.32 5.67 14.16
C VAL A 346 10.79 7.10 13.85
N ALA A 347 10.83 8.00 14.83
CA ALA A 347 11.39 9.33 14.68
C ALA A 347 12.93 9.26 14.46
N PRO A 348 13.56 10.09 13.60
CA PRO A 348 14.99 9.94 13.27
C PRO A 348 15.93 10.10 14.48
N PHE A 349 15.52 10.91 15.46
CA PHE A 349 16.21 11.09 16.73
C PHE A 349 15.18 11.10 17.84
N ASP A 350 15.59 10.68 19.04
CA ASP A 350 14.72 10.70 20.22
C ASP A 350 14.74 12.10 20.84
N ILE A 351 15.93 12.74 20.80
CA ILE A 351 16.21 14.01 21.45
C ILE A 351 16.70 15.03 20.43
N TYR A 352 16.04 16.18 20.38
CA TYR A 352 16.58 17.41 19.81
C TYR A 352 17.20 18.23 20.94
N LEU A 353 18.53 18.20 21.04
CA LEU A 353 19.28 19.01 22.00
C LEU A 353 19.56 20.37 21.37
N MET A 354 19.01 21.42 21.96
CA MET A 354 19.11 22.77 21.45
C MET A 354 19.93 23.63 22.39
N GLN A 355 21.08 24.11 21.91
CA GLN A 355 21.83 25.14 22.60
C GLN A 355 21.27 26.52 22.24
N VAL A 356 21.00 27.36 23.26
CA VAL A 356 20.57 28.74 23.09
C VAL A 356 21.64 29.66 23.66
N PRO A 357 22.34 30.48 22.85
CA PRO A 357 23.40 31.36 23.33
C PRO A 357 22.93 32.26 24.47
N GLY A 358 23.70 32.30 25.56
CA GLY A 358 23.48 33.22 26.67
C GLY A 358 24.00 34.63 26.38
N LYS A 359 23.51 35.61 27.14
CA LYS A 359 24.00 36.99 27.11
C LYS A 359 25.27 37.17 27.95
N THR A 360 25.37 36.45 29.06
CA THR A 360 26.47 36.55 30.04
C THR A 360 27.16 35.21 30.29
N LEU A 361 26.43 34.10 30.15
CA LEU A 361 26.95 32.75 30.28
C LEU A 361 27.17 32.10 28.92
N ASP A 362 28.36 31.55 28.69
CA ASP A 362 28.58 30.64 27.56
C ASP A 362 27.91 29.28 27.84
N THR A 363 26.79 29.06 27.18
CA THR A 363 25.97 27.84 27.29
C THR A 363 26.54 26.65 26.51
N LEU A 364 27.46 26.88 25.55
CA LEU A 364 27.90 25.84 24.62
C LEU A 364 28.69 24.71 25.31
N PRO A 365 29.65 24.97 26.21
CA PRO A 365 30.37 23.91 26.92
C PRO A 365 29.45 22.97 27.70
N VAL A 366 28.41 23.54 28.34
CA VAL A 366 27.43 22.75 29.11
C VAL A 366 26.55 21.92 28.18
N ALA A 367 26.12 22.48 27.04
CA ALA A 367 25.38 21.74 26.03
C ALA A 367 26.21 20.59 25.42
N GLU A 368 27.50 20.82 25.18
CA GLU A 368 28.44 19.81 24.69
C GLU A 368 28.62 18.67 25.70
N GLU A 369 28.83 18.98 26.97
CA GLU A 369 28.94 17.95 28.02
C GLU A 369 27.65 17.13 28.12
N LEU A 370 26.49 17.79 28.05
CA LEU A 370 25.19 17.12 28.06
C LEU A 370 24.99 16.22 26.84
N TYR A 371 25.37 16.68 25.66
CA TYR A 371 25.35 15.90 24.43
C TYR A 371 26.14 14.60 24.58
N GLN A 372 27.39 14.69 25.07
CA GLN A 372 28.25 13.52 25.30
C GLN A 372 27.64 12.56 26.34
N LYS A 373 27.07 13.08 27.44
CA LYS A 373 26.40 12.25 28.47
C LYS A 373 25.19 11.51 27.91
N LEU A 374 24.35 12.17 27.11
CA LEU A 374 23.17 11.55 26.49
C LEU A 374 23.56 10.49 25.45
N GLN A 375 24.58 10.76 24.63
CA GLN A 375 25.10 9.78 23.67
C GLN A 375 25.74 8.58 24.35
N ALA A 376 26.55 8.79 25.39
CA ALA A 376 27.13 7.71 26.19
C ALA A 376 26.05 6.86 26.90
N ALA A 377 24.88 7.45 27.18
CA ALA A 377 23.72 6.74 27.69
C ALA A 377 22.91 5.98 26.61
N GLY A 378 23.29 6.09 25.34
CA GLY A 378 22.70 5.36 24.22
C GLY A 378 21.58 6.09 23.47
N PHE A 379 21.28 7.35 23.81
CA PHE A 379 20.21 8.10 23.16
C PHE A 379 20.64 8.62 21.77
N PRO A 380 19.79 8.47 20.73
CA PRO A 380 19.84 9.22 19.49
C PRO A 380 19.58 10.71 19.74
N VAL A 381 20.64 11.50 19.77
CA VAL A 381 20.58 12.95 19.96
C VAL A 381 20.94 13.67 18.68
N LEU A 382 20.03 14.53 18.18
CA LEU A 382 20.38 15.57 17.24
C LEU A 382 20.78 16.82 18.01
N PHE A 383 22.04 17.22 17.92
CA PHE A 383 22.53 18.43 18.57
C PHE A 383 22.47 19.63 17.63
N ASP A 384 21.60 20.60 17.91
CA ASP A 384 21.59 21.90 17.24
C ASP A 384 22.59 22.89 17.88
N ASP A 385 23.82 22.79 17.40
CA ASP A 385 24.97 23.62 17.75
C ASP A 385 25.16 24.81 16.80
N ARG A 386 24.18 25.12 15.95
CA ARG A 386 24.27 26.26 15.02
C ARG A 386 24.34 27.59 15.76
N ASN A 387 25.04 28.56 15.18
CA ASN A 387 24.98 29.95 15.64
C ASN A 387 23.76 30.67 15.05
N GLU A 388 22.57 30.22 15.44
CA GLU A 388 21.28 30.71 14.95
C GLU A 388 20.43 31.31 16.07
N ARG A 389 19.49 32.19 15.70
CA ARG A 389 18.56 32.78 16.66
C ARG A 389 17.67 31.70 17.27
N ALA A 390 17.37 31.81 18.57
CA ALA A 390 16.54 30.84 19.29
C ALA A 390 15.21 30.53 18.55
N GLY A 391 14.52 31.56 18.05
CA GLY A 391 13.27 31.36 17.30
C GLY A 391 13.41 30.53 16.02
N VAL A 392 14.57 30.58 15.34
CA VAL A 392 14.86 29.72 14.18
C VAL A 392 15.04 28.27 14.64
N LYS A 393 15.86 28.05 15.68
CA LYS A 393 16.08 26.72 16.25
C LYS A 393 14.78 26.07 16.76
N PHE A 394 13.93 26.83 17.44
CA PHE A 394 12.63 26.35 17.90
C PHE A 394 11.72 25.94 16.73
N ASN A 395 11.67 26.75 15.67
CA ASN A 395 10.89 26.43 14.47
C ASN A 395 11.41 25.18 13.77
N ASP A 396 12.73 25.03 13.65
CA ASP A 396 13.34 23.84 13.05
C ASP A 396 13.07 22.59 13.89
N ALA A 397 13.19 22.69 15.22
CA ALA A 397 12.85 21.59 16.12
C ALA A 397 11.39 21.14 15.97
N ASP A 398 10.46 22.10 15.85
CA ASP A 398 9.03 21.80 15.65
C ASP A 398 8.78 21.16 14.27
N LEU A 399 9.47 21.61 13.21
CA LEU A 399 9.41 21.05 11.86
C LEU A 399 9.92 19.60 11.81
N LEU A 400 11.13 19.37 12.36
CA LEU A 400 11.82 18.08 12.31
C LEU A 400 11.08 17.01 13.12
N GLY A 401 10.41 17.41 14.20
CA GLY A 401 9.49 16.52 14.92
C GLY A 401 10.16 15.48 15.82
N CYS A 402 11.34 15.77 16.36
CA CYS A 402 11.96 14.89 17.36
C CYS A 402 11.04 14.81 18.61
N PRO A 403 10.79 13.62 19.19
CA PRO A 403 9.83 13.43 20.26
C PRO A 403 10.07 14.30 21.49
N ILE A 404 11.35 14.47 21.87
CA ILE A 404 11.76 15.27 23.02
C ILE A 404 12.70 16.37 22.57
N ARG A 405 12.45 17.60 23.03
CA ARG A 405 13.37 18.73 22.93
C ARG A 405 13.96 19.03 24.30
N ILE A 406 15.28 19.14 24.36
CA ILE A 406 16.02 19.61 25.55
C ILE A 406 16.66 20.94 25.19
N THR A 407 16.35 22.00 25.93
CA THR A 407 16.87 23.35 25.70
C THR A 407 17.86 23.71 26.79
N VAL A 408 19.10 23.99 26.36
CA VAL A 408 20.18 24.48 27.21
C VAL A 408 20.30 25.98 26.99
N GLY A 409 19.72 26.75 27.90
CA GLY A 409 19.72 28.21 27.86
C GLY A 409 20.19 28.80 29.18
N GLU A 410 20.69 30.05 29.12
CA GLU A 410 21.28 30.76 30.25
C GLU A 410 20.39 30.79 31.51
N ARG A 411 19.09 31.06 31.36
CA ARG A 411 18.14 31.12 32.48
C ARG A 411 18.01 29.78 33.22
N GLY A 412 17.99 28.67 32.48
CA GLY A 412 17.95 27.34 33.07
C GLY A 412 19.24 27.05 33.82
N LEU A 413 20.39 27.30 33.17
CA LEU A 413 21.70 27.01 33.73
C LEU A 413 22.03 27.82 34.99
N GLN A 414 21.57 29.06 35.10
CA GLN A 414 21.70 29.86 36.34
C GLN A 414 21.04 29.19 37.56
N ASN A 415 20.06 28.30 37.33
CA ASN A 415 19.38 27.54 38.37
C ASN A 415 19.82 26.07 38.41
N GLY A 416 20.83 25.67 37.62
CA GLY A 416 21.25 24.26 37.49
C GLY A 416 20.24 23.37 36.75
N MET A 417 19.41 23.95 35.87
CA MET A 417 18.29 23.26 35.20
C MET A 417 18.41 23.31 33.67
N VAL A 418 17.69 22.40 33.00
CA VAL A 418 17.41 22.42 31.56
C VAL A 418 15.91 22.33 31.31
N GLU A 419 15.47 22.88 30.18
CA GLU A 419 14.07 22.85 29.76
C GLU A 419 13.80 21.62 28.89
N VAL A 420 12.87 20.77 29.30
CA VAL A 420 12.47 19.57 28.57
C VAL A 420 11.03 19.71 28.10
N LYS A 421 10.79 19.42 26.82
CA LYS A 421 9.46 19.50 26.22
C LYS A 421 9.23 18.35 25.25
N ALA A 422 8.14 17.61 25.45
CA ALA A 422 7.66 16.66 24.44
C ALA A 422 7.05 17.40 23.26
N ARG A 423 7.24 16.91 22.03
CA ARG A 423 6.83 17.57 20.78
C ARG A 423 5.33 17.85 20.72
N TRP A 424 4.52 16.99 21.31
CA TRP A 424 3.05 17.12 21.37
C TRP A 424 2.54 17.87 22.61
N ALA A 425 3.40 18.15 23.59
CA ALA A 425 3.00 18.81 24.83
C ALA A 425 2.91 20.34 24.65
N SER A 426 1.97 20.97 25.35
CA SER A 426 1.94 22.44 25.49
C SER A 426 2.99 22.91 26.51
N GLU A 427 3.12 22.18 27.61
CA GLU A 427 3.96 22.53 28.76
C GLU A 427 5.44 22.18 28.57
N THR A 428 6.29 22.94 29.26
CA THR A 428 7.73 22.70 29.38
C THR A 428 8.04 22.36 30.83
N GLN A 429 8.85 21.33 31.05
CA GLN A 429 9.31 20.93 32.37
C GLN A 429 10.74 21.44 32.60
N GLN A 430 11.03 21.86 33.82
CA GLN A 430 12.38 22.20 34.25
C GLN A 430 12.98 21.00 34.97
N ILE A 431 14.07 20.44 34.44
CA ILE A 431 14.73 19.25 34.99
C ILE A 431 16.14 19.63 35.42
N ALA A 432 16.57 19.16 36.59
CA ALA A 432 17.93 19.38 37.06
C ALA A 432 18.95 18.79 36.07
N LEU A 433 19.98 19.57 35.73
CA LEU A 433 20.98 19.19 34.74
C LEU A 433 21.63 17.84 35.08
N ASP A 434 21.93 17.58 36.36
CA ASP A 434 22.57 16.34 36.80
C ASP A 434 21.63 15.13 36.79
N SER A 435 20.31 15.35 36.76
CA SER A 435 19.29 14.29 36.76
C SER A 435 18.73 13.99 35.37
N ILE A 436 19.12 14.74 34.34
CA ILE A 436 18.48 14.67 33.02
C ILE A 436 18.61 13.28 32.36
N VAL A 437 19.76 12.63 32.47
CA VAL A 437 19.95 11.28 31.90
C VAL A 437 19.04 10.27 32.59
N GLN A 438 18.89 10.36 33.92
CA GLN A 438 17.99 9.49 34.68
C GLN A 438 16.53 9.78 34.36
N PHE A 439 16.16 11.06 34.26
CA PHE A 439 14.83 11.49 33.84
C PHE A 439 14.46 10.93 32.47
N MET A 440 15.37 11.01 31.49
CA MET A 440 15.16 10.44 30.17
C MET A 440 14.98 8.92 30.25
N LYS A 441 15.81 8.21 31.01
CA LYS A 441 15.66 6.75 31.20
C LYS A 441 14.35 6.34 31.89
N ALA A 442 13.77 7.18 32.74
CA ALA A 442 12.55 6.88 33.49
C ALA A 442 11.27 7.33 32.78
N SER A 443 11.38 8.33 31.91
CA SER A 443 10.32 8.75 30.98
C SER A 443 10.28 7.86 29.73
N CYS A 444 11.21 6.92 29.66
CA CYS A 444 11.39 5.93 28.63
C CYS A 444 11.03 4.53 29.14
#